data_AF-A0A0Q6NWR1-F1
#
_entry.id   AF-A0A0Q6NWR1-F1
#
_cell.length_a   1.000
_cell.length_b   1.000
_cell.length_c   1.000
_cell.angle_alpha   90.00
_cell.angle_beta   90.00
_cell.angle_gamma   90.00
#
_symmetry.space_group_name_H-M   'P 1'
#
loop_
_entity.id
_entity.type
_entity.pdbx_description
1 polymer ?
#
loop_
_entity_poly.entity_id
_entity_poly.type
_entity_poly.pdbx_seq_one_letter_code
_entity_poly.pdbx_strand_id
1 'polypeptide(L)'
;MDDLANLRLSAYTPRQLDIVCRRCQRIASAGTGKLQRRYGDRPLGELARLVAADGNPPCELAKLGEGCSVQPMEPPFEQWATLSDARLGNWVGWLSCDRRRASLKPAKACPGEFMADVHSLLMALPYDFPLSKLPRHLKCPECQSDHVLIRWEKLQAPAPTAPAVHRSAGMGKGGLRVVR
;
A
#
# COMPACT_ATOMS: atom_id res chain seq x y z
N MET A 1 8.42 -15.83 7.60
CA MET A 1 9.11 -14.87 6.69
C MET A 1 9.87 -15.58 5.57
N ASP A 2 10.23 -16.86 5.73
CA ASP A 2 10.91 -17.66 4.69
C ASP A 2 10.07 -18.00 3.46
N ASP A 3 8.74 -17.88 3.56
CA ASP A 3 7.83 -18.22 2.44
C ASP A 3 7.98 -17.27 1.24
N LEU A 4 8.27 -15.98 1.50
CA LEU A 4 8.36 -15.00 0.41
C LEU A 4 9.60 -15.24 -0.47
N ALA A 5 10.73 -15.65 0.12
CA ALA A 5 11.96 -15.87 -0.64
C ALA A 5 11.85 -17.03 -1.64
N ASN A 6 11.03 -18.04 -1.32
CA ASN A 6 10.82 -19.22 -2.15
C ASN A 6 9.67 -19.04 -3.16
N LEU A 7 8.82 -18.02 -2.97
CA LEU A 7 7.74 -17.70 -3.89
C LEU A 7 8.32 -17.35 -5.27
N ARG A 8 7.73 -17.89 -6.34
CA ARG A 8 8.09 -17.51 -7.71
C ARG A 8 7.50 -16.14 -8.05
N LEU A 9 8.20 -15.38 -8.87
CA LEU A 9 7.75 -14.05 -9.31
C LEU A 9 6.37 -14.08 -9.97
N SER A 10 6.07 -15.11 -10.77
CA SER A 10 4.76 -15.33 -11.40
C SER A 10 3.62 -15.55 -10.40
N ALA A 11 3.91 -16.07 -9.20
CA ALA A 11 2.94 -16.28 -8.13
C ALA A 11 2.86 -15.09 -7.17
N TYR A 12 3.69 -14.06 -7.37
CA TYR A 12 3.74 -12.88 -6.53
C TYR A 12 2.76 -11.81 -7.03
N THR A 13 1.70 -11.58 -6.25
CA THR A 13 0.61 -10.65 -6.59
C THR A 13 1.04 -9.18 -6.68
N PRO A 14 1.86 -8.63 -5.75
CA PRO A 14 2.27 -7.23 -5.80
C PRO A 14 3.02 -6.86 -7.09
N ARG A 15 2.78 -5.65 -7.61
CA ARG A 15 3.42 -5.15 -8.84
C ARG A 15 4.83 -4.60 -8.63
N GLN A 16 5.23 -4.49 -7.37
CA GLN A 16 6.53 -4.00 -6.93
C GLN A 16 7.08 -4.96 -5.87
N LEU A 17 8.40 -5.10 -5.86
CA LEU A 17 9.15 -5.83 -4.86
C LEU A 17 10.17 -4.89 -4.24
N ASP A 18 10.21 -4.82 -2.91
CA ASP A 18 11.29 -4.15 -2.19
C ASP A 18 12.38 -5.16 -1.85
N ILE A 19 13.63 -4.73 -1.98
CA ILE A 19 14.81 -5.57 -1.79
C ILE A 19 15.70 -4.84 -0.79
N VAL A 20 15.89 -5.46 0.38
CA VAL A 20 16.59 -4.85 1.50
C VAL A 20 17.77 -5.71 1.90
N CYS A 21 18.95 -5.09 2.02
CA CYS A 21 20.11 -5.75 2.61
C CYS A 21 20.29 -5.28 4.05
N ARG A 22 20.10 -6.18 5.02
CA ARG A 22 20.24 -5.84 6.45
C ARG A 22 21.68 -5.51 6.88
N ARG A 23 22.67 -5.89 6.06
CA ARG A 23 24.08 -5.64 6.35
C ARG A 23 24.52 -4.23 5.98
N CYS A 24 24.19 -3.78 4.76
CA CYS A 24 24.57 -2.45 4.28
C CYS A 24 23.42 -1.45 4.28
N GLN A 25 22.24 -1.85 4.76
CA GLN A 25 21.04 -1.01 4.87
C GLN A 25 20.58 -0.37 3.54
N ARG A 26 21.01 -0.94 2.41
CA ARG A 26 20.56 -0.50 1.08
C ARG A 26 19.20 -1.09 0.76
N ILE A 27 18.36 -0.26 0.17
CA ILE A 27 17.00 -0.58 -0.25
C ILE A 27 16.89 -0.30 -1.74
N ALA A 28 16.27 -1.22 -2.48
CA ALA A 28 15.92 -1.04 -3.87
C ALA A 28 14.48 -1.50 -4.10
N SER A 29 13.69 -0.69 -4.81
CA SER A 29 12.34 -1.04 -5.23
C SER A 29 12.33 -1.32 -6.72
N ALA A 30 11.76 -2.46 -7.11
CA ALA A 30 11.72 -2.90 -8.51
C ALA A 30 10.33 -3.38 -8.90
N GLY A 31 9.86 -2.93 -10.07
CA GLY A 31 8.60 -3.42 -10.63
C GLY A 31 8.73 -4.87 -11.09
N THR A 32 7.75 -5.72 -10.75
CA THR A 32 7.77 -7.16 -11.08
C THR A 32 7.83 -7.41 -12.58
N GLY A 33 7.11 -6.62 -13.39
CA GLY A 33 7.20 -6.70 -14.85
C GLY A 33 8.58 -6.33 -15.44
N LYS A 34 9.40 -5.55 -14.71
CA LYS A 34 10.80 -5.28 -15.10
C LYS A 34 11.71 -6.44 -14.70
N LEU A 35 11.51 -7.00 -13.50
CA LEU A 35 12.24 -8.18 -13.03
C LEU A 35 11.98 -9.39 -13.93
N GLN A 36 10.71 -9.64 -14.29
CA GLN A 36 10.31 -10.73 -15.16
C GLN A 36 10.98 -10.65 -16.54
N ARG A 37 11.03 -9.46 -17.15
CA ARG A 37 11.68 -9.25 -18.45
C ARG A 37 13.20 -9.42 -18.39
N ARG A 38 13.83 -9.04 -17.28
CA ARG A 38 15.29 -9.05 -17.15
C ARG A 38 15.84 -10.40 -16.68
N TYR A 39 15.19 -11.03 -15.72
CA TYR A 39 15.71 -12.22 -15.04
C TYR A 39 14.82 -13.47 -15.21
N GLY A 40 13.63 -13.32 -15.80
CA GLY A 40 12.66 -14.40 -15.95
C GLY A 40 11.87 -14.69 -14.67
N ASP A 41 11.14 -15.80 -14.70
CA ASP A 41 10.36 -16.27 -13.54
C ASP A 41 11.25 -17.10 -12.61
N ARG A 42 11.67 -16.48 -11.50
CA ARG A 42 12.57 -17.07 -10.49
C ARG A 42 12.03 -16.86 -9.08
N PRO A 43 12.54 -17.61 -8.08
CA PRO A 43 12.25 -17.32 -6.67
C PRO A 43 12.67 -15.90 -6.28
N LEU A 44 11.86 -15.22 -5.47
CA LEU A 44 12.12 -13.82 -5.09
C LEU A 44 13.46 -13.65 -4.35
N GLY A 45 13.91 -14.66 -3.59
CA GLY A 45 15.20 -14.64 -2.91
C GLY A 45 16.40 -14.72 -3.88
N GLU A 46 16.23 -15.40 -5.02
CA GLU A 46 17.23 -15.38 -6.09
C GLU A 46 17.22 -14.05 -6.84
N LEU A 47 16.04 -13.50 -7.13
CA LEU A 47 15.90 -12.18 -7.75
C LEU A 47 16.49 -11.07 -6.89
N ALA A 48 16.27 -11.10 -5.58
CA ALA A 48 16.86 -10.15 -4.63
C ALA A 48 18.39 -10.16 -4.71
N ARG A 49 19.01 -11.35 -4.81
CA ARG A 49 20.45 -11.49 -4.99
C ARG A 49 20.93 -10.96 -6.35
N LEU A 50 20.26 -11.31 -7.44
CA LEU A 50 20.61 -10.82 -8.78
C LEU A 50 20.51 -9.30 -8.87
N VAL A 51 19.46 -8.69 -8.32
CA VAL A 51 19.31 -7.22 -8.27
C VAL A 51 20.41 -6.56 -7.45
N ALA A 52 20.82 -7.17 -6.33
CA ALA A 52 21.93 -6.65 -5.53
C ALA A 52 23.28 -6.78 -6.26
N ALA A 53 23.50 -7.89 -6.97
CA ALA A 53 24.71 -8.13 -7.76
C ALA A 53 24.83 -7.16 -8.95
N ASP A 54 23.73 -6.89 -9.63
CA ASP A 54 23.62 -6.01 -10.81
C ASP A 54 23.37 -4.54 -10.45
N GLY A 55 23.28 -4.21 -9.15
CA GLY A 55 22.98 -2.87 -8.68
C GLY A 55 24.07 -1.86 -9.02
N ASN A 56 23.79 -0.58 -8.77
CA ASN A 56 24.78 0.49 -8.89
C ASN A 56 24.88 1.27 -7.57
N PRO A 57 26.00 1.18 -6.81
CA PRO A 57 27.12 0.27 -7.04
C PRO A 57 26.74 -1.21 -6.83
N PRO A 58 27.42 -2.15 -7.51
CA PRO A 58 27.14 -3.59 -7.39
C PRO A 58 27.56 -4.12 -6.01
N CYS A 59 26.88 -5.16 -5.53
CA CYS A 59 27.22 -5.85 -4.28
C CYS A 59 28.04 -7.11 -4.57
N GLU A 60 29.36 -7.06 -4.29
CA GLU A 60 30.25 -8.20 -4.53
C GLU A 60 29.86 -9.44 -3.71
N LEU A 61 29.36 -9.27 -2.49
CA LEU A 61 28.83 -10.39 -1.68
C LEU A 61 27.62 -11.07 -2.34
N ALA A 62 26.80 -10.30 -3.07
CA ALA A 62 25.66 -10.88 -3.79
C ALA A 62 26.11 -11.68 -5.02
N LYS A 63 27.22 -11.29 -5.67
CA LYS A 63 27.81 -12.03 -6.79
C LYS A 63 28.41 -13.37 -6.35
N LEU A 64 29.09 -13.38 -5.21
CA LEU A 64 29.74 -14.58 -4.66
C LEU A 64 28.75 -15.54 -3.97
N GLY A 65 27.57 -15.05 -3.61
CA GLY A 65 26.50 -15.86 -2.99
C GLY A 65 26.67 -16.10 -1.50
N GLU A 66 27.90 -16.05 -0.97
CA GLU A 66 28.19 -16.24 0.45
C GLU A 66 28.15 -14.90 1.24
N GLY A 67 27.49 -14.91 2.39
CA GLY A 67 27.47 -13.75 3.32
C GLY A 67 26.62 -12.55 2.87
N CYS A 68 25.83 -12.69 1.81
CA CYS A 68 24.86 -11.69 1.39
C CYS A 68 23.58 -11.76 2.24
N SER A 69 23.24 -10.68 2.94
CA SER A 69 22.03 -10.58 3.79
C SER A 69 20.87 -9.87 3.10
N VAL A 70 20.76 -10.02 1.77
CA VAL A 70 19.67 -9.42 0.99
C VAL A 70 18.40 -10.25 1.11
N GLN A 71 17.27 -9.58 1.28
CA GLN A 71 15.97 -10.22 1.43
C GLN A 71 14.93 -9.50 0.57
N PRO A 72 14.04 -10.25 -0.12
CA PRO A 72 12.82 -9.68 -0.67
C PRO A 72 11.89 -9.28 0.46
N MET A 73 11.19 -8.18 0.28
CA MET A 73 10.20 -7.65 1.19
C MET A 73 9.00 -7.15 0.39
N GLU A 74 7.81 -7.40 0.92
CA GLU A 74 6.60 -6.87 0.32
C GLU A 74 6.48 -5.37 0.63
N PRO A 75 6.33 -4.51 -0.40
CA PRO A 75 6.11 -3.10 -0.17
C PRO A 75 4.73 -2.87 0.49
N PRO A 76 4.57 -1.77 1.25
CA PRO A 76 3.27 -1.36 1.77
C PRO A 76 2.21 -1.32 0.66
N PHE A 77 0.98 -1.72 1.00
CA PHE A 77 -0.11 -1.91 0.05
C PHE A 77 -0.32 -0.68 -0.86
N GLU A 78 -0.31 0.51 -0.28
CA GLU A 78 -0.49 1.78 -0.98
C GLU A 78 0.58 2.06 -2.05
N GLN A 79 1.75 1.45 -1.97
CA GLN A 79 2.84 1.73 -2.90
C GLN A 79 2.65 1.02 -4.24
N TRP A 80 2.06 -0.18 -4.24
CA TRP A 80 1.96 -1.03 -5.42
C TRP A 80 0.53 -1.25 -5.93
N ALA A 81 -0.48 -1.08 -5.06
CA ALA A 81 -1.85 -1.39 -5.39
C ALA A 81 -2.57 -0.26 -6.16
N THR A 82 -3.66 -0.63 -6.81
CA THR A 82 -4.63 0.24 -7.48
C THR A 82 -5.96 0.28 -6.73
N LEU A 83 -6.86 1.20 -7.11
CA LEU A 83 -8.23 1.20 -6.59
C LEU A 83 -8.98 -0.12 -6.87
N SER A 84 -8.72 -0.75 -8.03
CA SER A 84 -9.27 -2.07 -8.33
C SER A 84 -8.76 -3.14 -7.37
N ASP A 85 -7.46 -3.14 -7.05
CA ASP A 85 -6.88 -4.09 -6.09
C ASP A 85 -7.47 -3.88 -4.68
N ALA A 86 -7.67 -2.62 -4.29
CA ALA A 86 -8.34 -2.27 -3.04
C ALA A 86 -9.77 -2.82 -2.99
N ARG A 87 -10.55 -2.65 -4.06
CA ARG A 87 -11.93 -3.17 -4.16
C ARG A 87 -11.97 -4.69 -4.08
N LEU A 88 -11.16 -5.38 -4.88
CA LEU A 88 -11.14 -6.85 -4.93
C LEU A 88 -10.63 -7.47 -3.63
N GLY A 89 -9.70 -6.78 -2.94
CA GLY A 89 -9.13 -7.21 -1.68
C GLY A 89 -9.94 -6.82 -0.43
N ASN A 90 -11.11 -6.16 -0.59
CA ASN A 90 -11.90 -5.59 0.51
C ASN A 90 -11.08 -4.67 1.43
N TRP A 91 -10.27 -3.81 0.83
CA TRP A 91 -9.53 -2.78 1.54
C TRP A 91 -10.37 -1.51 1.73
N VAL A 92 -10.12 -0.80 2.83
CA VAL A 92 -10.68 0.51 3.12
C VAL A 92 -9.56 1.48 3.42
N GLY A 93 -9.69 2.70 2.89
CA GLY A 93 -8.81 3.82 3.21
C GLY A 93 -9.38 4.64 4.36
N TRP A 94 -8.55 4.99 5.33
CA TRP A 94 -8.84 5.96 6.38
C TRP A 94 -8.02 7.21 6.12
N LEU A 95 -8.71 8.30 5.82
CA LEU A 95 -8.13 9.60 5.55
C LEU A 95 -7.96 10.38 6.85
N SER A 96 -6.77 10.90 7.09
CA SER A 96 -6.48 11.85 8.16
C SER A 96 -5.88 13.13 7.60
N CYS A 97 -6.09 14.23 8.32
CA CYS A 97 -5.53 15.53 7.95
C CYS A 97 -4.09 15.64 8.46
N ASP A 98 -3.14 16.03 7.62
CA ASP A 98 -1.75 16.34 8.01
C ASP A 98 -1.38 17.79 7.69
N ARG A 99 -2.37 18.69 7.71
CA ARG A 99 -2.08 20.11 7.59
C ARG A 99 -1.22 20.56 8.77
N ARG A 100 -0.17 21.32 8.46
CA ARG A 100 0.69 21.97 9.48
C ARG A 100 0.62 23.49 9.43
N ARG A 101 0.02 24.04 8.37
CA ARG A 101 -0.10 25.48 8.14
C ARG A 101 -1.48 25.83 7.57
N ALA A 102 -1.97 26.99 7.93
CA ALA A 102 -3.13 27.65 7.32
C ALA A 102 -2.84 29.15 7.26
N SER A 103 -2.96 29.76 6.08
CA SER A 103 -2.66 31.20 5.87
C SER A 103 -1.29 31.62 6.43
N LEU A 104 -0.25 30.84 6.12
CA LEU A 104 1.14 31.01 6.58
C LEU A 104 1.35 30.87 8.11
N LYS A 105 0.31 30.61 8.89
CA LYS A 105 0.40 30.38 10.33
C LYS A 105 0.42 28.89 10.64
N PRO A 106 1.15 28.45 11.68
CA PRO A 106 1.04 27.07 12.17
C PRO A 106 -0.41 26.72 12.49
N ALA A 107 -0.85 25.55 12.01
CA ALA A 107 -2.20 25.06 12.22
C ALA A 107 -2.15 23.59 12.65
N LYS A 108 -3.08 23.20 13.53
CA LYS A 108 -3.25 21.80 13.91
C LYS A 108 -4.01 21.04 12.84
N ALA A 109 -3.66 19.77 12.65
CA ALA A 109 -4.45 18.79 11.93
C ALA A 109 -5.91 18.79 12.42
N CYS A 110 -6.84 18.52 11.52
CA CYS A 110 -8.23 18.28 11.91
C CYS A 110 -8.32 16.97 12.73
N PRO A 111 -9.14 16.94 13.78
CA PRO A 111 -9.35 15.73 14.55
C PRO A 111 -10.12 14.69 13.74
N GLY A 112 -9.83 13.40 13.97
CA GLY A 112 -10.57 12.28 13.42
C GLY A 112 -10.00 11.68 12.14
N GLU A 113 -10.54 10.52 11.77
CA GLU A 113 -10.30 9.83 10.52
C GLU A 113 -11.61 9.75 9.73
N PHE A 114 -11.54 9.89 8.41
CA PHE A 114 -12.67 9.81 7.51
C PHE A 114 -12.52 8.58 6.64
N MET A 115 -13.56 7.76 6.55
CA MET A 115 -13.54 6.60 5.67
C MET A 115 -13.56 7.08 4.20
N ALA A 116 -12.49 6.78 3.48
CA ALA A 116 -12.39 6.91 2.03
C ALA A 116 -12.90 5.61 1.40
N ASP A 117 -14.22 5.55 1.20
CA ASP A 117 -14.88 4.40 0.58
C ASP A 117 -14.36 4.16 -0.85
N VAL A 118 -13.85 2.96 -1.10
CA VAL A 118 -13.25 2.59 -2.40
C VAL A 118 -14.27 2.66 -3.52
N HIS A 119 -15.53 2.32 -3.25
CA HIS A 119 -16.58 2.40 -4.26
C HIS A 119 -16.81 3.86 -4.71
N SER A 120 -16.90 4.78 -3.76
CA SER A 120 -17.01 6.22 -4.02
C SER A 120 -15.79 6.78 -4.77
N LEU A 121 -14.59 6.32 -4.45
CA LEU A 121 -13.37 6.70 -5.18
C LEU A 121 -13.39 6.21 -6.64
N LEU A 122 -13.86 5.00 -6.90
CA LEU A 122 -14.01 4.43 -8.23
C LEU A 122 -15.07 5.13 -9.10
N MET A 123 -16.00 5.85 -8.48
CA MET A 123 -16.95 6.71 -9.23
C MET A 123 -16.29 7.98 -9.78
N ALA A 124 -15.16 8.40 -9.20
CA ALA A 124 -14.46 9.63 -9.57
C ALA A 124 -13.10 9.38 -10.27
N LEU A 125 -12.49 8.22 -10.06
CA LEU A 125 -11.15 7.87 -10.54
C LEU A 125 -11.18 6.53 -11.30
N PRO A 126 -10.27 6.32 -12.26
CA PRO A 126 -10.24 5.08 -13.03
C PRO A 126 -9.85 3.87 -12.16
N TYR A 127 -10.22 2.67 -12.60
CA TYR A 127 -9.97 1.43 -11.87
C TYR A 127 -8.49 1.15 -11.60
N ASP A 128 -7.63 1.49 -12.56
CA ASP A 128 -6.18 1.31 -12.50
C ASP A 128 -5.45 2.46 -11.79
N PHE A 129 -6.20 3.38 -11.16
CA PHE A 129 -5.61 4.51 -10.46
C PHE A 129 -4.73 4.03 -9.29
N PRO A 130 -3.45 4.44 -9.23
CA PRO A 130 -2.51 3.97 -8.21
C PRO A 130 -2.79 4.62 -6.85
N LEU A 131 -2.83 3.81 -5.79
CA LEU A 131 -3.12 4.29 -4.43
C LEU A 131 -2.08 5.29 -3.91
N SER A 132 -0.82 5.14 -4.32
CA SER A 132 0.28 6.05 -3.96
C SER A 132 0.07 7.50 -4.43
N LYS A 133 -0.75 7.71 -5.46
CA LYS A 133 -1.10 9.05 -5.95
C LYS A 133 -2.36 9.61 -5.29
N LEU A 134 -3.18 8.76 -4.66
CA LEU A 134 -4.48 9.13 -4.13
C LEU A 134 -4.46 10.31 -3.14
N PRO A 135 -3.48 10.43 -2.22
CA PRO A 135 -3.42 11.57 -1.30
C PRO A 135 -3.40 12.93 -2.00
N ARG A 136 -2.83 13.02 -3.22
CA ARG A 136 -2.76 14.27 -3.99
C ARG A 136 -4.08 14.65 -4.67
N HIS A 137 -5.04 13.74 -4.69
CA HIS A 137 -6.34 13.93 -5.34
C HIS A 137 -7.48 14.10 -4.33
N LEU A 138 -7.19 13.99 -3.03
CA LEU A 138 -8.16 14.13 -1.97
C LEU A 138 -7.92 15.40 -1.17
N LYS A 139 -8.99 15.90 -0.56
CA LYS A 139 -8.96 17.03 0.36
C LYS A 139 -9.55 16.61 1.69
N CYS A 140 -9.05 17.21 2.76
CA CYS A 140 -9.62 17.03 4.09
C CYS A 140 -11.07 17.54 4.09
N PRO A 141 -12.08 16.73 4.47
CA PRO A 141 -13.49 17.14 4.46
C PRO A 141 -13.77 18.36 5.35
N GLU A 142 -13.04 18.48 6.46
CA GLU A 142 -13.24 19.55 7.46
C GLU A 142 -12.64 20.89 7.04
N CYS A 143 -11.43 20.88 6.46
CA CYS A 143 -10.68 22.11 6.23
C CYS A 143 -10.25 22.34 4.78
N GLN A 144 -10.61 21.43 3.88
CA GLN A 144 -10.29 21.49 2.44
C GLN A 144 -8.79 21.53 2.10
N SER A 145 -7.93 21.20 3.07
CA SER A 145 -6.48 21.05 2.87
C SER A 145 -6.18 19.86 1.95
N ASP A 146 -5.21 20.02 1.07
CA ASP A 146 -4.62 18.98 0.21
C ASP A 146 -3.59 18.11 0.95
N HIS A 147 -3.11 18.55 2.11
CA HIS A 147 -2.29 17.75 3.01
C HIS A 147 -3.13 16.70 3.76
N VAL A 148 -3.27 15.53 3.14
CA VAL A 148 -3.94 14.37 3.74
C VAL A 148 -3.02 13.14 3.73
N LEU A 149 -3.23 12.26 4.70
CA LEU A 149 -2.64 10.93 4.76
C LEU A 149 -3.75 9.90 4.62
N ILE A 150 -3.44 8.76 4.01
CA ILE A 150 -4.38 7.66 3.85
C ILE A 150 -3.74 6.40 4.41
N ARG A 151 -4.41 5.79 5.37
CA ARG A 151 -4.04 4.51 5.97
C ARG A 151 -4.95 3.43 5.41
N TRP A 152 -4.38 2.34 4.92
CA TRP A 152 -5.15 1.25 4.33
C TRP A 152 -5.27 0.08 5.28
N GLU A 153 -6.49 -0.42 5.43
CA GLU A 153 -6.80 -1.59 6.25
C GLU A 153 -7.62 -2.58 5.45
N LYS A 154 -7.32 -3.86 5.62
CA LYS A 154 -8.15 -4.93 5.05
C LYS A 154 -9.32 -5.16 5.98
N LEU A 155 -10.55 -4.96 5.49
CA LEU A 155 -11.74 -5.38 6.23
C LEU A 155 -11.70 -6.90 6.33
N GLN A 156 -11.43 -7.41 7.54
CA GLN A 156 -11.70 -8.81 7.82
C GLN A 156 -13.21 -9.00 7.76
N ALA A 157 -13.67 -10.00 7.01
CA ALA A 157 -15.06 -10.41 7.12
C ALA A 157 -15.34 -10.68 8.60
N PRO A 158 -16.49 -10.22 9.15
CA PRO A 158 -16.84 -10.59 10.52
C PRO A 158 -16.75 -12.11 10.61
N ALA A 159 -16.04 -12.63 11.62
CA ALA A 159 -16.05 -14.06 11.92
C ALA A 159 -17.52 -14.51 11.89
N PRO A 160 -17.85 -15.68 11.32
CA PRO A 160 -19.24 -16.13 11.22
C PRO A 160 -19.83 -16.11 12.62
N THR A 161 -20.62 -15.06 12.91
CA THR A 161 -21.29 -14.89 14.18
C THR A 161 -22.26 -16.04 14.27
N ALA A 162 -22.05 -16.93 15.25
CA ALA A 162 -23.10 -17.79 15.77
C ALA A 162 -24.39 -16.94 15.90
N PRO A 163 -25.57 -17.50 15.57
CA PRO A 163 -26.77 -16.70 15.35
C PRO A 163 -27.03 -15.77 16.54
N ALA A 164 -26.91 -14.47 16.27
CA ALA A 164 -27.17 -13.42 17.23
C ALA A 164 -28.66 -13.46 17.58
N VAL A 165 -28.95 -13.78 18.83
CA VAL A 165 -30.27 -13.56 19.43
C VAL A 165 -30.57 -12.07 19.31
N HIS A 166 -31.52 -11.72 18.44
CA HIS A 166 -31.99 -10.36 18.25
C HIS A 166 -32.42 -9.73 19.58
N ARG A 167 -31.79 -8.62 19.96
CA ARG A 167 -32.40 -7.61 20.82
C ARG A 167 -32.40 -6.27 20.09
N SER A 168 -33.60 -5.79 19.81
CA SER A 168 -33.90 -4.59 19.04
C SER A 168 -33.72 -3.31 19.86
N ALA A 169 -33.01 -2.33 19.31
CA ALA A 169 -33.10 -0.86 19.53
C ALA A 169 -32.03 -0.21 18.63
N GLY A 170 -32.15 0.90 17.91
CA GLY A 170 -33.12 1.98 17.78
C GLY A 170 -32.39 3.19 17.17
N MET A 171 -32.83 3.64 15.98
CA MET A 171 -32.78 5.01 15.42
C MET A 171 -31.47 5.84 15.30
N GLY A 172 -31.18 6.36 14.10
CA GLY A 172 -30.37 7.58 13.89
C GLY A 172 -29.84 7.80 12.45
N LYS A 173 -30.48 8.67 11.67
CA LYS A 173 -30.16 9.02 10.26
C LYS A 173 -29.12 10.16 10.16
N GLY A 174 -28.20 10.09 9.20
CA GLY A 174 -27.40 11.23 8.74
C GLY A 174 -26.42 10.89 7.62
N GLY A 175 -26.74 11.21 6.37
CA GLY A 175 -25.90 10.94 5.19
C GLY A 175 -25.07 12.16 4.75
N LEU A 176 -23.84 11.92 4.28
CA LEU A 176 -22.92 12.91 3.72
C LEU A 176 -23.29 13.29 2.27
N ARG A 177 -23.04 14.56 1.89
CA ARG A 177 -23.19 15.11 0.52
C ARG A 177 -21.83 15.38 -0.11
N VAL A 178 -21.70 15.08 -1.40
CA VAL A 178 -20.56 15.42 -2.27
C VAL A 178 -20.86 16.73 -3.01
N VAL A 179 -19.89 17.64 -3.10
CA VAL A 179 -19.98 18.91 -3.85
C VAL A 179 -19.21 18.77 -5.17
N ARG A 180 -19.81 19.31 -6.25
CA ARG A 180 -19.32 19.30 -7.64
C ARG A 180 -18.08 20.15 -7.85
#